data_AF-A0A1D2JAE6-F1
#
_entry.id   AF-A0A1D2JAE6-F1
#
_cell.length_a   1.000
_cell.length_b   1.000
_cell.length_c   1.000
_cell.angle_alpha   90.00
_cell.angle_beta   90.00
_cell.angle_gamma   90.00
#
_symmetry.space_group_name_H-M   'P 1'
#
loop_
_entity.id
_entity.type
_entity.pdbx_description
1 polymer ?
#
loop_
_entity_poly.entity_id
_entity_poly.type
_entity_poly.pdbx_seq_one_letter_code
_entity_poly.pdbx_strand_id
1 'polypeptide(L)'
;MAAVTPTAAGNGAKSPTTPASPVESTTSQASGAKRKRTVEPKFYAVKFGFQPGIYHTWNDCLTQVTGFKGAVFQSFPTHEEANAFLTGTQTPTTSNSTSTGTKFYGVQRGRKPGVYTDWAVTQDQVRGFRGPKFRKFATWAEADEYVRQGTQTQDEMQATQDDNKDSSFKVKLPGTPGMTSEIPRDADGNEYPIGTGPLPPGAVDGFDPNVVLDPETGRLKYRLAHEKVQTKQVPGRPGPLRIYTDGSSLRNGRMGAKAGVGVYFGPGDKREQTLLANSSFSPGRNVSEPLKGSRQTNQRAELTAIIRALDIAPRHRDVTIFTDSKYAINCVTVWFVNWQRNKWMTSEDKPVENKDLIQSILEKIQERAVLNVKTLFEWVRGHNRDPGNEAADRLAVNGARSAAIETANIGDNDENLSDDEGGGQVGVGIDGD
;
A
#
# COMPACT_ATOMS: atom_id res chain seq x y z
N MET A 1 80.28 23.08 50.32
CA MET A 1 80.51 22.45 51.65
C MET A 1 79.60 21.23 51.78
N ALA A 2 79.90 20.31 52.69
CA ALA A 2 79.07 19.10 52.96
C ALA A 2 77.92 19.43 53.94
N ALA A 3 76.99 18.53 54.32
CA ALA A 3 76.82 17.08 54.07
C ALA A 3 75.32 16.78 53.70
N VAL A 4 74.59 15.69 53.99
CA VAL A 4 74.66 14.52 54.92
C VAL A 4 74.02 13.29 54.22
N THR A 5 74.31 12.06 54.66
CA THR A 5 73.74 10.74 54.25
C THR A 5 73.54 9.85 55.51
N PRO A 6 73.19 8.54 55.49
CA PRO A 6 72.75 7.58 54.44
C PRO A 6 71.39 6.86 54.81
N THR A 7 70.87 5.81 54.14
CA THR A 7 71.18 4.35 54.29
C THR A 7 70.03 3.54 53.63
N ALA A 8 70.08 2.25 53.26
CA ALA A 8 70.98 1.48 52.37
C ALA A 8 70.31 0.11 52.00
N ALA A 9 70.88 -0.62 51.02
CA ALA A 9 70.55 -2.00 50.54
C ALA A 9 69.21 -2.20 49.78
N GLY A 10 69.10 -3.14 48.82
CA GLY A 10 70.16 -3.93 48.15
C GLY A 10 69.65 -4.99 47.13
N ASN A 11 70.34 -5.10 45.99
CA ASN A 11 70.46 -6.21 45.00
C ASN A 11 69.25 -7.05 44.51
N GLY A 12 69.22 -7.39 43.20
CA GLY A 12 69.28 -8.84 42.90
C GLY A 12 68.56 -9.57 41.74
N ALA A 13 68.07 -8.93 40.67
CA ALA A 13 67.84 -9.55 39.34
C ALA A 13 66.81 -10.71 39.12
N LYS A 14 66.53 -10.94 37.81
CA LYS A 14 65.77 -12.04 37.15
C LYS A 14 64.23 -12.06 37.22
N SER A 15 63.66 -12.57 36.14
CA SER A 15 62.24 -12.79 35.79
C SER A 15 62.10 -14.20 35.17
N PRO A 16 60.92 -14.70 34.69
CA PRO A 16 59.51 -14.38 34.99
C PRO A 16 58.64 -15.63 35.31
N THR A 17 57.48 -15.49 35.99
CA THR A 17 56.45 -16.57 36.03
C THR A 17 55.01 -16.03 36.20
N THR A 18 54.05 -16.75 35.62
CA THR A 18 52.58 -16.54 35.70
C THR A 18 51.97 -17.02 37.03
N PRO A 19 50.77 -16.53 37.40
CA PRO A 19 49.79 -17.29 38.19
C PRO A 19 48.40 -17.38 37.52
N ALA A 20 47.53 -18.24 38.06
CA ALA A 20 46.18 -18.55 37.54
C ALA A 20 45.04 -18.09 38.48
N SER A 21 43.80 -18.47 38.14
CA SER A 21 42.52 -18.15 38.83
C SER A 21 42.44 -18.57 40.30
N PRO A 22 41.47 -18.02 41.07
CA PRO A 22 40.45 -18.91 41.67
C PRO A 22 38.99 -18.33 41.70
N VAL A 23 38.12 -18.98 42.48
CA VAL A 23 36.64 -19.09 42.35
C VAL A 23 35.74 -18.22 43.26
N GLU A 24 34.50 -18.07 42.79
CA GLU A 24 33.16 -17.92 43.44
C GLU A 24 32.94 -17.61 44.94
N SER A 25 31.84 -16.89 45.24
CA SER A 25 30.95 -17.11 46.41
C SER A 25 29.51 -16.59 46.13
N THR A 26 28.51 -16.96 46.93
CA THR A 26 27.08 -16.98 46.50
C THR A 26 26.07 -16.47 47.56
N THR A 27 24.97 -15.79 47.15
CA THR A 27 23.59 -15.71 47.75
C THR A 27 22.83 -14.49 47.14
N SER A 28 21.49 -14.36 47.12
CA SER A 28 20.33 -15.26 47.32
C SER A 28 19.08 -14.66 46.59
N GLN A 29 17.89 -15.30 46.67
CA GLN A 29 16.73 -15.01 45.81
C GLN A 29 15.59 -14.18 46.43
N ALA A 30 14.81 -13.52 45.56
CA ALA A 30 13.36 -13.28 45.74
C ALA A 30 12.63 -13.58 44.41
N SER A 31 11.33 -13.93 44.44
CA SER A 31 10.69 -14.74 43.39
C SER A 31 9.46 -14.12 42.71
N GLY A 32 9.23 -14.49 41.45
CA GLY A 32 8.05 -14.11 40.65
C GLY A 32 7.87 -15.03 39.44
N ALA A 33 6.96 -16.00 39.55
CA ALA A 33 6.92 -17.13 38.62
C ALA A 33 6.04 -16.90 37.37
N LYS A 34 6.65 -16.99 36.19
CA LYS A 34 5.97 -17.39 34.93
C LYS A 34 6.69 -18.62 34.38
N ARG A 35 5.94 -19.66 33.98
CA ARG A 35 6.49 -20.97 33.56
C ARG A 35 7.35 -20.80 32.29
N LYS A 36 8.67 -20.73 32.47
CA LYS A 36 9.65 -20.60 31.38
C LYS A 36 9.85 -21.98 30.74
N ARG A 37 9.13 -22.25 29.64
CA ARG A 37 9.31 -23.44 28.81
C ARG A 37 10.77 -23.48 28.34
N THR A 38 11.50 -24.55 28.67
CA THR A 38 12.86 -24.75 28.20
C THR A 38 12.88 -24.81 26.68
N VAL A 39 13.61 -23.88 26.06
CA VAL A 39 13.84 -23.87 24.62
C VAL A 39 15.19 -24.52 24.41
N GLU A 40 15.19 -25.75 23.88
CA GLU A 40 16.41 -26.43 23.45
C GLU A 40 17.11 -25.60 22.37
N PRO A 41 18.46 -25.54 22.37
CA PRO A 41 19.20 -24.79 21.36
C PRO A 41 18.96 -25.41 19.99
N LYS A 42 18.62 -24.56 19.01
CA LYS A 42 18.42 -24.95 17.61
C LYS A 42 19.48 -24.33 16.73
N PHE A 43 20.05 -25.14 15.86
CA PHE A 43 20.99 -24.72 14.84
C PHE A 43 20.25 -24.52 13.51
N TYR A 44 20.66 -23.55 12.71
CA TYR A 44 20.02 -23.22 11.44
C TYR A 44 21.07 -23.25 10.33
N ALA A 45 20.96 -24.19 9.40
CA ALA A 45 21.90 -24.33 8.29
C ALA A 45 21.33 -23.69 7.02
N VAL A 46 22.11 -22.83 6.37
CA VAL A 46 21.77 -22.18 5.09
C VAL A 46 22.68 -22.77 4.01
N LYS A 47 22.10 -23.56 3.10
CA LYS A 47 22.82 -24.20 1.99
C LYS A 47 22.90 -23.33 0.74
N PHE A 48 21.87 -22.54 0.49
CA PHE A 48 21.85 -21.48 -0.52
C PHE A 48 21.26 -20.21 0.13
N GLY A 49 21.98 -19.09 -0.01
CA GLY A 49 21.71 -17.81 0.66
C GLY A 49 22.87 -16.85 0.45
N PHE A 50 22.83 -15.65 1.06
CA PHE A 50 23.90 -14.64 0.92
C PHE A 50 25.26 -15.10 1.48
N GLN A 51 25.25 -15.83 2.61
CA GLN A 51 26.38 -16.57 3.14
C GLN A 51 25.90 -17.99 3.52
N PRO A 52 26.40 -19.05 2.87
CA PRO A 52 26.15 -20.41 3.29
C PRO A 52 26.89 -20.73 4.61
N GLY A 53 26.22 -21.37 5.57
CA GLY A 53 26.79 -21.60 6.90
C GLY A 53 25.79 -22.11 7.94
N ILE A 54 26.29 -22.28 9.17
CA ILE A 54 25.49 -22.68 10.35
C ILE A 54 25.33 -21.46 11.27
N TYR A 55 24.10 -21.22 11.71
CA TYR A 55 23.72 -20.08 12.55
C TYR A 55 23.07 -20.56 13.86
N HIS A 56 23.39 -19.90 14.97
CA HIS A 56 22.87 -20.23 16.30
C HIS A 56 21.56 -19.50 16.65
N THR A 57 21.15 -18.50 15.86
CA THR A 57 19.86 -17.84 16.01
C THR A 57 19.06 -17.86 14.70
N TRP A 58 17.74 -17.84 14.84
CA TRP A 58 16.83 -17.69 13.70
C TRP A 58 17.01 -16.34 12.99
N ASN A 59 17.35 -15.28 13.73
CA ASN A 59 17.52 -13.93 13.18
C ASN A 59 18.68 -13.89 12.18
N ASP A 60 19.82 -14.48 12.54
CA ASP A 60 21.00 -14.49 11.67
C ASP A 60 20.75 -15.31 10.41
N CYS A 61 20.16 -16.51 10.55
CA CYS A 61 19.70 -17.32 9.42
C CYS A 61 18.75 -16.54 8.50
N LEU A 62 17.77 -15.85 9.07
CA LEU A 62 16.77 -15.07 8.32
C LEU A 62 17.44 -14.02 7.44
N THR A 63 18.45 -13.29 7.94
CA THR A 63 19.18 -12.27 7.13
C THR A 63 19.86 -12.85 5.88
N GLN A 64 20.29 -14.12 5.91
CA GLN A 64 20.93 -14.77 4.76
C GLN A 64 19.94 -15.30 3.72
N VAL A 65 18.66 -15.36 4.07
CA VAL A 65 17.57 -15.94 3.28
C VAL A 65 16.66 -14.84 2.71
N THR A 66 16.38 -13.77 3.47
CA THR A 66 15.47 -12.69 3.06
C THR A 66 16.02 -11.89 1.87
N GLY A 67 15.41 -12.09 0.70
CA GLY A 67 15.80 -11.42 -0.54
C GLY A 67 16.68 -12.28 -1.47
N PHE A 68 17.18 -13.43 -1.02
CA PHE A 68 17.96 -14.32 -1.87
C PHE A 68 17.05 -15.27 -2.68
N LYS A 69 17.06 -15.12 -4.00
CA LYS A 69 16.17 -15.87 -4.91
C LYS A 69 16.64 -17.33 -5.05
N GLY A 70 15.92 -18.25 -4.44
CA GLY A 70 16.26 -19.68 -4.42
C GLY A 70 17.02 -20.12 -3.17
N ALA A 71 16.86 -19.40 -2.05
CA ALA A 71 17.46 -19.79 -0.77
C ALA A 71 16.94 -21.16 -0.28
N VAL A 72 17.83 -21.94 0.32
CA VAL A 72 17.54 -23.27 0.90
C VAL A 72 18.19 -23.35 2.26
N PHE A 73 17.36 -23.54 3.30
CA PHE A 73 17.77 -23.54 4.70
C PHE A 73 16.92 -24.54 5.50
N GLN A 74 17.45 -25.05 6.61
CA GLN A 74 16.75 -25.97 7.50
C GLN A 74 17.26 -25.85 8.94
N SER A 75 16.39 -26.07 9.92
CA SER A 75 16.74 -26.07 11.35
C SER A 75 16.94 -27.48 11.90
N PHE A 76 17.97 -27.67 12.72
CA PHE A 76 18.36 -28.96 13.30
C PHE A 76 18.55 -28.85 14.83
N PRO A 77 18.31 -29.95 15.58
CA PRO A 77 18.57 -30.00 17.02
C PRO A 77 20.07 -30.07 17.35
N THR A 78 20.90 -30.63 16.45
CA THR A 78 22.35 -30.72 16.65
C THR A 78 23.14 -29.92 15.61
N HIS A 79 24.36 -29.52 15.98
CA HIS A 79 25.32 -28.88 15.07
C HIS A 79 25.82 -29.85 13.99
N GLU A 80 25.88 -31.15 14.29
CA GLU A 80 26.38 -32.19 13.38
C GLU A 80 25.41 -32.43 12.22
N GLU A 81 24.10 -32.52 12.49
CA GLU A 81 23.07 -32.55 11.44
C GLU A 81 23.05 -31.26 10.60
N ALA A 82 23.25 -30.10 11.24
CA ALA A 82 23.35 -28.83 10.52
C ALA A 82 24.55 -28.79 9.56
N ASN A 83 25.68 -29.39 9.94
CA ASN A 83 26.85 -29.53 9.07
C ASN A 83 26.61 -30.55 7.94
N ALA A 84 26.01 -31.71 8.25
CA ALA A 84 25.62 -32.73 7.29
C ALA A 84 24.70 -32.20 6.18
N PHE A 85 23.78 -31.29 6.51
CA PHE A 85 22.92 -30.61 5.54
C PHE A 85 23.72 -29.75 4.55
N LEU A 86 24.76 -29.04 5.01
CA LEU A 86 25.63 -28.24 4.14
C LEU A 86 26.48 -29.14 3.25
N THR A 87 27.24 -30.07 3.84
CA THR A 87 28.15 -30.97 3.10
C THR A 87 27.43 -31.96 2.19
N GLY A 88 26.17 -32.31 2.49
CA GLY A 88 25.38 -33.31 1.77
C GLY A 88 25.65 -34.76 2.20
N THR A 89 26.49 -34.97 3.21
CA THR A 89 26.81 -36.30 3.75
C THR A 89 25.71 -36.76 4.69
N GLN A 90 24.96 -37.81 4.36
CA GLN A 90 23.92 -38.34 5.26
C GLN A 90 24.55 -39.17 6.39
N THR A 91 24.25 -38.82 7.64
CA THR A 91 24.64 -39.61 8.83
C THR A 91 23.63 -40.75 9.09
N PRO A 92 24.08 -41.95 9.48
CA PRO A 92 23.20 -43.10 9.62
C PRO A 92 22.69 -43.31 11.06
N THR A 93 21.47 -42.86 11.39
CA THR A 93 20.66 -43.52 12.46
C THR A 93 19.17 -43.16 12.46
N THR A 94 18.36 -44.11 12.95
CA THR A 94 17.01 -43.93 13.53
C THR A 94 15.95 -43.24 12.67
N SER A 95 15.59 -43.95 11.59
CA SER A 95 14.28 -43.98 10.94
C SER A 95 13.07 -43.48 11.77
N ASN A 96 12.44 -42.37 11.35
CA ASN A 96 10.96 -42.28 11.29
C ASN A 96 10.43 -41.07 10.49
N SER A 97 10.36 -41.19 9.15
CA SER A 97 9.19 -40.74 8.35
C SER A 97 9.37 -41.07 6.86
N THR A 98 8.53 -41.97 6.37
CA THR A 98 8.07 -42.13 4.97
C THR A 98 9.03 -41.70 3.85
N SER A 99 9.66 -42.73 3.27
CA SER A 99 10.15 -42.81 1.89
C SER A 99 9.55 -41.80 0.88
N THR A 100 10.42 -41.22 0.06
CA THR A 100 10.05 -40.56 -1.20
C THR A 100 9.63 -41.60 -2.24
N GLY A 101 8.49 -42.25 -2.02
CA GLY A 101 7.84 -43.07 -3.03
C GLY A 101 7.56 -42.24 -4.28
N THR A 102 7.98 -42.74 -5.45
CA THR A 102 7.77 -42.10 -6.75
C THR A 102 6.29 -41.87 -6.96
N LYS A 103 5.87 -40.60 -7.05
CA LYS A 103 4.46 -40.23 -7.21
C LYS A 103 4.13 -40.22 -8.69
N PHE A 104 3.13 -41.00 -9.08
CA PHE A 104 2.68 -41.06 -10.47
C PHE A 104 1.44 -40.17 -10.64
N TYR A 105 1.33 -39.53 -11.79
CA TYR A 105 0.30 -38.54 -12.10
C TYR A 105 -0.37 -38.92 -13.41
N GLY A 106 -1.58 -39.46 -13.34
CA GLY A 106 -2.39 -39.77 -14.53
C GLY A 106 -3.17 -38.53 -14.97
N VAL A 107 -2.94 -38.06 -16.20
CA VAL A 107 -3.71 -37.00 -16.85
C VAL A 107 -4.71 -37.64 -17.80
N GLN A 108 -5.99 -37.59 -17.42
CA GLN A 108 -7.10 -38.16 -18.18
C GLN A 108 -7.65 -37.16 -19.22
N ARG A 109 -7.63 -35.86 -18.90
CA ARG A 109 -8.05 -34.78 -19.81
C ARG A 109 -7.14 -33.58 -19.64
N GLY A 110 -6.39 -33.23 -20.68
CA GLY A 110 -5.37 -32.19 -20.72
C GLY A 110 -4.75 -32.08 -22.12
N ARG A 111 -3.68 -31.30 -22.28
CA ARG A 111 -3.00 -31.10 -23.58
C ARG A 111 -2.42 -32.38 -24.18
N LYS A 112 -1.94 -33.28 -23.32
CA LYS A 112 -1.55 -34.66 -23.65
C LYS A 112 -2.04 -35.55 -22.51
N PRO A 113 -2.99 -36.48 -22.75
CA PRO A 113 -3.30 -37.54 -21.80
C PRO A 113 -2.11 -38.48 -21.63
N GLY A 114 -1.97 -39.09 -20.44
CA GLY A 114 -0.84 -40.00 -20.14
C GLY A 114 -0.43 -39.99 -18.67
N VAL A 115 0.53 -40.86 -18.34
CA VAL A 115 1.12 -40.98 -16.99
C VAL A 115 2.45 -40.25 -16.91
N TYR A 116 2.62 -39.43 -15.88
CA TYR A 116 3.83 -38.65 -15.61
C TYR A 116 4.42 -38.98 -14.24
N THR A 117 5.74 -38.91 -14.10
CA THR A 117 6.47 -39.10 -12.83
C THR A 117 6.82 -37.78 -12.13
N ASP A 118 6.67 -36.65 -12.82
CA ASP A 118 6.96 -35.32 -12.30
C ASP A 118 5.70 -34.43 -12.33
N TRP A 119 5.45 -33.75 -11.22
CA TRP A 119 4.41 -32.75 -11.10
C TRP A 119 4.61 -31.56 -12.05
N ALA A 120 5.85 -31.13 -12.30
CA ALA A 120 6.10 -29.97 -13.19
C ALA A 120 5.60 -30.26 -14.61
N VAL A 121 5.95 -31.42 -15.17
CA VAL A 121 5.50 -31.88 -16.50
C VAL A 121 3.98 -32.09 -16.54
N THR A 122 3.41 -32.65 -15.47
CA THR A 122 1.96 -32.84 -15.29
C THR A 122 1.21 -31.50 -15.34
N GLN A 123 1.70 -30.52 -14.59
CA GLN A 123 1.07 -29.22 -14.41
C GLN A 123 0.92 -28.48 -15.75
N ASP A 124 1.90 -28.57 -16.64
CA ASP A 124 1.85 -27.92 -17.96
C ASP A 124 0.89 -28.59 -18.96
N GLN A 125 0.45 -29.84 -18.71
CA GLN A 125 -0.64 -30.46 -19.49
C GLN A 125 -2.03 -30.00 -19.03
N VAL A 126 -2.15 -29.63 -17.75
CA VAL A 126 -3.39 -29.29 -17.05
C VAL A 126 -3.67 -27.78 -17.08
N ARG A 127 -2.63 -26.97 -16.91
CA ARG A 127 -2.72 -25.52 -16.68
C ARG A 127 -3.27 -24.77 -17.90
N GLY A 128 -4.46 -24.18 -17.74
CA GLY A 128 -5.14 -23.43 -18.80
C GLY A 128 -5.92 -24.30 -19.79
N PHE A 129 -6.01 -25.62 -19.58
CA PHE A 129 -6.91 -26.48 -20.35
C PHE A 129 -8.37 -26.31 -19.86
N ARG A 130 -9.36 -26.48 -20.75
CA ARG A 130 -10.78 -26.29 -20.39
C ARG A 130 -11.37 -27.57 -19.78
N GLY A 131 -11.50 -27.60 -18.46
CA GLY A 131 -12.04 -28.72 -17.69
C GLY A 131 -11.11 -29.94 -17.61
N PRO A 132 -9.87 -29.78 -17.09
CA PRO A 132 -8.91 -30.87 -17.04
C PRO A 132 -9.29 -31.91 -15.97
N LYS A 133 -8.92 -33.17 -16.21
CA LYS A 133 -9.05 -34.28 -15.25
C LYS A 133 -7.68 -34.92 -15.06
N PHE A 134 -7.20 -34.97 -13.82
CA PHE A 134 -5.93 -35.58 -13.46
C PHE A 134 -5.97 -36.09 -12.01
N ARG A 135 -5.17 -37.10 -11.68
CA ARG A 135 -5.11 -37.70 -10.33
C ARG A 135 -3.70 -38.21 -10.04
N LYS A 136 -3.33 -38.20 -8.75
CA LYS A 136 -2.06 -38.73 -8.23
C LYS A 136 -2.24 -40.15 -7.67
N PHE A 137 -1.21 -40.98 -7.81
CA PHE A 137 -1.20 -42.39 -7.47
C PHE A 137 0.13 -42.81 -6.83
N ALA A 138 0.13 -43.94 -6.13
CA ALA A 138 1.31 -44.50 -5.47
C ALA A 138 2.12 -45.40 -6.42
N THR A 139 1.46 -45.99 -7.42
CA THR A 139 2.07 -46.86 -8.43
C THR A 139 1.81 -46.35 -9.84
N TRP A 140 2.62 -46.81 -10.80
CA TRP A 140 2.43 -46.52 -12.22
C TRP A 140 1.17 -47.18 -12.78
N ALA A 141 0.87 -48.42 -12.37
CA ALA A 141 -0.26 -49.20 -12.88
C ALA A 141 -1.63 -48.56 -12.53
N GLU A 142 -1.81 -48.05 -11.31
CA GLU A 142 -3.02 -47.30 -10.94
C GLU A 142 -3.21 -46.02 -11.78
N ALA A 143 -2.10 -45.40 -12.20
CA ALA A 143 -2.14 -44.18 -12.99
C ALA A 143 -2.46 -44.46 -14.47
N ASP A 144 -1.94 -45.55 -15.05
CA ASP A 144 -2.22 -45.96 -16.44
C ASP A 144 -3.69 -46.35 -16.62
N GLU A 145 -4.21 -47.18 -15.73
CA GLU A 145 -5.62 -47.60 -15.72
C GLU A 145 -6.58 -46.39 -15.63
N TYR A 146 -6.27 -45.41 -14.78
CA TYR A 146 -7.03 -44.16 -14.69
C TYR A 146 -7.02 -43.33 -16.00
N VAL A 147 -5.95 -43.39 -16.78
CA VAL A 147 -5.88 -42.75 -18.11
C VAL A 147 -6.72 -43.56 -19.12
N ARG A 148 -6.58 -44.89 -19.15
CA ARG A 148 -7.33 -45.79 -20.06
C ARG A 148 -8.85 -45.62 -19.94
N GLN A 149 -9.36 -45.51 -18.71
CA GLN A 149 -10.79 -45.24 -18.44
C GLN A 149 -11.29 -43.89 -19.03
N GLY A 150 -10.38 -42.95 -19.28
CA GLY A 150 -10.70 -41.69 -19.98
C GLY A 150 -10.75 -41.83 -21.50
N THR A 151 -9.90 -42.66 -22.08
CA THR A 151 -9.83 -42.84 -23.54
C THR A 151 -11.07 -43.57 -24.06
N GLN A 152 -11.51 -44.64 -23.39
CA GLN A 152 -12.73 -45.37 -23.78
C GLN A 152 -13.98 -44.47 -23.80
N THR A 153 -14.08 -43.53 -22.85
CA THR A 153 -15.19 -42.56 -22.80
C THR A 153 -15.05 -41.39 -23.79
N GLN A 154 -13.99 -41.37 -24.62
CA GLN A 154 -13.92 -40.56 -25.84
C GLN A 154 -14.27 -41.35 -27.09
N ASP A 155 -13.76 -42.58 -27.24
CA ASP A 155 -13.97 -43.41 -28.43
C ASP A 155 -15.46 -43.74 -28.63
N GLU A 156 -16.20 -44.04 -27.56
CA GLU A 156 -17.67 -44.26 -27.61
C GLU A 156 -18.46 -42.99 -28.00
N MET A 157 -17.89 -41.79 -27.82
CA MET A 157 -18.51 -40.52 -28.22
C MET A 157 -18.12 -40.05 -29.63
N GLN A 158 -17.22 -40.77 -30.31
CA GLN A 158 -16.74 -40.40 -31.65
C GLN A 158 -17.17 -41.40 -32.75
N ALA A 159 -17.86 -42.48 -32.38
CA ALA A 159 -18.34 -43.53 -33.29
C ALA A 159 -19.66 -43.20 -34.06
N THR A 160 -20.11 -41.94 -34.08
CA THR A 160 -21.39 -41.52 -34.70
C THR A 160 -21.26 -40.43 -35.76
N GLN A 161 -20.06 -40.21 -36.32
CA GLN A 161 -19.88 -39.26 -37.41
C GLN A 161 -18.68 -39.56 -38.33
N ASP A 162 -18.80 -40.59 -39.16
CA ASP A 162 -17.97 -40.75 -40.38
C ASP A 162 -18.73 -41.60 -41.41
N ASP A 163 -19.32 -40.95 -42.42
CA ASP A 163 -19.74 -41.62 -43.66
C ASP A 163 -19.80 -40.62 -44.84
N ASN A 164 -19.46 -41.12 -46.03
CA ASN A 164 -19.39 -40.45 -47.34
C ASN A 164 -18.55 -39.16 -47.49
N LYS A 165 -17.38 -39.36 -48.09
CA LYS A 165 -16.55 -38.35 -48.76
C LYS A 165 -16.46 -38.68 -50.26
N ASP A 166 -17.23 -37.99 -51.10
CA ASP A 166 -16.88 -37.78 -52.51
C ASP A 166 -17.46 -36.44 -53.03
N SER A 167 -17.40 -36.20 -54.35
CA SER A 167 -17.01 -34.89 -54.87
C SER A 167 -17.88 -34.29 -56.00
N SER A 168 -17.50 -33.07 -56.40
CA SER A 168 -17.98 -32.28 -57.56
C SER A 168 -19.22 -31.37 -57.39
N PHE A 169 -18.93 -30.07 -57.38
CA PHE A 169 -19.68 -28.87 -57.83
C PHE A 169 -21.22 -28.88 -58.10
N LYS A 170 -21.84 -27.78 -57.61
CA LYS A 170 -23.12 -27.14 -58.01
C LYS A 170 -24.45 -27.80 -57.61
N VAL A 171 -24.95 -27.43 -56.43
CA VAL A 171 -26.40 -27.17 -56.20
C VAL A 171 -26.55 -25.86 -55.40
N LYS A 172 -27.72 -25.21 -55.50
CA LYS A 172 -28.10 -23.99 -54.76
C LYS A 172 -28.01 -24.18 -53.25
N LEU A 173 -27.66 -23.11 -52.53
CA LEU A 173 -27.95 -22.98 -51.10
C LEU A 173 -29.48 -22.99 -50.87
N PRO A 174 -30.02 -23.88 -50.00
CA PRO A 174 -31.32 -23.63 -49.38
C PRO A 174 -31.19 -22.44 -48.39
N GLY A 175 -32.30 -21.73 -48.16
CA GLY A 175 -32.31 -20.54 -47.31
C GLY A 175 -31.94 -20.86 -45.85
N THR A 176 -31.16 -19.98 -45.22
CA THR A 176 -30.74 -20.12 -43.82
C THR A 176 -31.95 -20.16 -42.88
N PRO A 177 -32.04 -21.13 -41.95
CA PRO A 177 -33.09 -21.15 -40.94
C PRO A 177 -33.03 -19.87 -40.07
N GLY A 178 -34.15 -19.16 -39.96
CA GLY A 178 -34.28 -17.97 -39.10
C GLY A 178 -34.77 -16.68 -39.77
N MET A 179 -34.90 -16.63 -41.11
CA MET A 179 -35.59 -15.52 -41.78
C MET A 179 -37.12 -15.66 -41.64
N THR A 180 -37.67 -15.19 -40.52
CA THR A 180 -39.09 -14.85 -40.42
C THR A 180 -39.36 -13.59 -41.23
N SER A 181 -40.43 -13.58 -42.03
CA SER A 181 -40.84 -12.45 -42.87
C SER A 181 -41.53 -11.31 -42.12
N GLU A 182 -41.65 -11.41 -40.80
CA GLU A 182 -42.30 -10.43 -39.94
C GLU A 182 -41.24 -9.54 -39.26
N ILE A 183 -41.40 -8.23 -39.38
CA ILE A 183 -40.55 -7.25 -38.72
C ILE A 183 -40.89 -7.28 -37.22
N PRO A 184 -39.93 -7.51 -36.30
CA PRO A 184 -40.20 -7.47 -34.88
C PRO A 184 -40.76 -6.11 -34.46
N ARG A 185 -41.72 -6.14 -33.53
CA ARG A 185 -42.37 -4.94 -32.97
C ARG A 185 -42.09 -4.84 -31.46
N ASP A 186 -42.09 -3.62 -30.95
CA ASP A 186 -41.95 -3.35 -29.52
C ASP A 186 -43.24 -3.65 -28.73
N ALA A 187 -43.21 -3.42 -27.42
CA ALA A 187 -44.35 -3.67 -26.54
C ALA A 187 -45.56 -2.74 -26.80
N ASP A 188 -45.34 -1.61 -27.47
CA ASP A 188 -46.34 -0.61 -27.83
C ASP A 188 -46.83 -0.78 -29.29
N GLY A 189 -46.26 -1.73 -30.03
CA GLY A 189 -46.67 -2.15 -31.37
C GLY A 189 -45.89 -1.52 -32.53
N ASN A 190 -44.83 -0.74 -32.27
CA ASN A 190 -44.04 -0.07 -33.31
C ASN A 190 -42.99 -1.02 -33.89
N GLU A 191 -42.71 -0.89 -35.19
CA GLU A 191 -41.69 -1.71 -35.88
C GLU A 191 -40.27 -1.23 -35.56
N TYR A 192 -39.39 -2.16 -35.20
CA TYR A 192 -37.98 -1.81 -34.94
C TYR A 192 -37.27 -1.39 -36.25
N PRO A 193 -36.50 -0.28 -36.24
CA PRO A 193 -35.66 0.10 -37.37
C PRO A 193 -34.68 -1.01 -37.78
N ILE A 194 -34.36 -1.06 -39.09
CA ILE A 194 -33.52 -2.10 -39.68
C ILE A 194 -32.16 -2.15 -38.96
N GLY A 195 -31.87 -3.28 -38.30
CA GLY A 195 -30.64 -3.50 -37.53
C GLY A 195 -30.69 -3.05 -36.07
N THR A 196 -31.82 -2.55 -35.55
CA THR A 196 -31.98 -2.14 -34.13
C THR A 196 -32.94 -3.02 -33.33
N GLY A 197 -33.57 -4.02 -33.95
CA GLY A 197 -34.44 -4.98 -33.26
C GLY A 197 -33.69 -5.98 -32.38
N PRO A 198 -34.33 -6.52 -31.32
CA PRO A 198 -33.72 -7.54 -30.46
C PRO A 198 -33.47 -8.85 -31.24
N LEU A 199 -32.37 -9.53 -30.93
CA LEU A 199 -32.08 -10.86 -31.47
C LEU A 199 -33.17 -11.87 -31.03
N PRO A 200 -33.61 -12.77 -31.94
CA PRO A 200 -34.70 -13.70 -31.63
C PRO A 200 -34.31 -14.70 -30.53
N PRO A 201 -35.28 -15.22 -29.73
CA PRO A 201 -34.99 -16.10 -28.61
C PRO A 201 -34.17 -17.33 -28.99
N GLY A 202 -32.96 -17.44 -28.43
CA GLY A 202 -32.02 -18.54 -28.72
C GLY A 202 -30.94 -18.20 -29.76
N ALA A 203 -31.00 -17.06 -30.45
CA ALA A 203 -29.90 -16.57 -31.26
C ALA A 203 -28.74 -16.11 -30.36
N VAL A 204 -27.66 -16.88 -30.35
CA VAL A 204 -26.38 -16.46 -29.76
C VAL A 204 -25.73 -15.49 -30.73
N ASP A 205 -25.41 -14.27 -30.28
CA ASP A 205 -24.63 -13.33 -31.09
C ASP A 205 -23.27 -13.95 -31.47
N GLY A 206 -23.03 -14.08 -32.77
CA GLY A 206 -21.80 -14.67 -33.32
C GLY A 206 -20.58 -13.75 -33.21
N PHE A 207 -20.75 -12.54 -32.68
CA PHE A 207 -19.68 -11.56 -32.51
C PHE A 207 -18.67 -12.01 -31.45
N ASP A 208 -17.58 -12.69 -31.88
CA ASP A 208 -16.44 -12.93 -31.02
C ASP A 208 -15.86 -11.57 -30.56
N PRO A 209 -15.90 -11.21 -29.26
CA PRO A 209 -15.44 -9.91 -28.77
C PRO A 209 -13.92 -9.73 -28.90
N ASN A 210 -13.19 -10.75 -29.37
CA ASN A 210 -11.79 -10.64 -29.77
C ASN A 210 -11.60 -10.17 -31.21
N VAL A 211 -12.64 -10.04 -32.04
CA VAL A 211 -12.58 -9.45 -33.38
C VAL A 211 -12.85 -7.94 -33.28
N VAL A 212 -12.07 -7.14 -34.01
CA VAL A 212 -12.19 -5.68 -34.10
C VAL A 212 -12.02 -5.29 -35.56
N LEU A 213 -12.80 -4.31 -36.02
CA LEU A 213 -12.58 -3.70 -37.34
C LEU A 213 -11.37 -2.76 -37.27
N ASP A 214 -10.37 -3.03 -38.09
CA ASP A 214 -9.21 -2.16 -38.26
C ASP A 214 -9.61 -0.92 -39.09
N PRO A 215 -9.50 0.31 -38.55
CA PRO A 215 -10.07 1.51 -39.17
C PRO A 215 -9.25 2.02 -40.37
N GLU A 216 -7.98 1.63 -40.50
CA GLU A 216 -7.13 2.03 -41.63
C GLU A 216 -7.30 1.09 -42.82
N THR A 217 -7.51 -0.21 -42.57
CA THR A 217 -7.60 -1.23 -43.62
C THR A 217 -9.02 -1.72 -43.91
N GLY A 218 -10.00 -1.37 -43.08
CA GLY A 218 -11.40 -1.82 -43.21
C GLY A 218 -11.58 -3.33 -43.04
N ARG A 219 -10.62 -4.03 -42.43
CA ARG A 219 -10.59 -5.50 -42.31
C ARG A 219 -10.79 -5.95 -40.86
N LEU A 220 -11.36 -7.12 -40.69
CA LEU A 220 -11.54 -7.75 -39.38
C LEU A 220 -10.20 -8.29 -38.88
N LYS A 221 -9.73 -7.75 -37.76
CA LYS A 221 -8.48 -8.10 -37.06
C LYS A 221 -8.81 -8.78 -35.73
N TYR A 222 -8.14 -9.88 -35.44
CA TYR A 222 -8.17 -10.47 -34.09
C TYR A 222 -7.26 -9.67 -33.14
N ARG A 223 -7.81 -9.27 -31.99
CA ARG A 223 -7.08 -8.53 -30.94
C ARG A 223 -5.81 -9.29 -30.55
N LEU A 224 -4.69 -8.59 -30.57
CA LEU A 224 -3.39 -9.11 -30.16
C LEU A 224 -3.32 -9.21 -28.62
N ALA A 225 -2.40 -10.04 -28.12
CA ALA A 225 -2.33 -10.33 -26.69
C ALA A 225 -2.14 -9.08 -25.79
N HIS A 226 -1.47 -8.04 -26.29
CA HIS A 226 -1.28 -6.78 -25.58
C HIS A 226 -2.56 -5.91 -25.54
N GLU A 227 -3.33 -5.84 -26.63
CA GLU A 227 -4.65 -5.17 -26.66
C GLU A 227 -5.60 -5.82 -25.64
N LYS A 228 -5.58 -7.16 -25.55
CA LYS A 228 -6.36 -7.93 -24.55
C LYS A 228 -5.93 -7.71 -23.09
N VAL A 229 -4.73 -7.18 -22.84
CA VAL A 229 -4.25 -6.81 -21.49
C VAL A 229 -4.70 -5.41 -21.10
N GLN A 230 -4.68 -4.44 -22.02
CA GLN A 230 -5.15 -3.07 -21.75
C GLN A 230 -6.62 -3.06 -21.31
N THR A 231 -7.51 -3.75 -22.03
CA THR A 231 -8.95 -3.82 -21.67
C THR A 231 -9.23 -4.53 -20.33
N LYS A 232 -8.24 -5.21 -19.74
CA LYS A 232 -8.39 -5.92 -18.46
C LYS A 232 -7.83 -5.15 -17.25
N GLN A 233 -7.24 -3.98 -17.46
CA GLN A 233 -6.90 -3.09 -16.34
C GLN A 233 -8.13 -2.31 -15.90
N VAL A 234 -9.02 -3.00 -15.17
CA VAL A 234 -9.88 -2.31 -14.20
C VAL A 234 -8.95 -1.52 -13.29
N PRO A 235 -9.13 -0.19 -13.11
CA PRO A 235 -8.27 0.59 -12.23
C PRO A 235 -8.38 0.01 -10.83
N GLY A 236 -7.29 -0.59 -10.34
CA GLY A 236 -7.23 -1.17 -9.01
C GLY A 236 -7.58 -0.12 -7.96
N ARG A 237 -8.18 -0.54 -6.83
CA ARG A 237 -8.58 0.36 -5.72
C ARG A 237 -7.47 1.40 -5.50
N PRO A 238 -7.73 2.71 -5.71
CA PRO A 238 -6.67 3.71 -5.64
C PRO A 238 -5.95 3.63 -4.30
N GLY A 239 -4.62 3.46 -4.34
CA GLY A 239 -3.78 3.27 -3.16
C GLY A 239 -3.94 4.39 -2.12
N PRO A 240 -3.41 4.22 -0.90
CA PRO A 240 -3.56 5.20 0.17
C PRO A 240 -3.21 6.60 -0.32
N LEU A 241 -4.12 7.54 -0.11
CA LEU A 241 -3.99 8.91 -0.58
C LEU A 241 -2.89 9.59 0.23
N ARG A 242 -1.75 9.82 -0.42
CA ARG A 242 -0.62 10.55 0.16
C ARG A 242 -0.94 12.04 0.16
N ILE A 243 -0.85 12.68 1.31
CA ILE A 243 -1.09 14.12 1.49
C ILE A 243 0.08 14.68 2.27
N TYR A 244 0.68 15.77 1.81
CA TYR A 244 1.71 16.50 2.52
C TYR A 244 1.09 17.74 3.18
N THR A 245 1.41 17.99 4.45
CA THR A 245 0.82 19.09 5.25
C THR A 245 1.89 19.85 6.00
N ASP A 246 1.87 21.18 5.87
CA ASP A 246 2.83 22.10 6.47
C ASP A 246 2.13 23.38 6.95
N GLY A 247 2.72 24.04 7.94
CA GLY A 247 2.27 25.30 8.51
C GLY A 247 3.45 26.25 8.69
N SER A 248 3.35 27.45 8.13
CA SER A 248 4.43 28.44 8.16
C SER A 248 3.95 29.71 8.86
N SER A 249 4.84 30.39 9.59
CA SER A 249 4.49 31.63 10.31
C SER A 249 5.57 32.71 10.23
N LEU A 250 5.22 33.80 9.53
CA LEU A 250 6.00 35.02 9.47
C LEU A 250 6.00 35.68 10.86
N ARG A 251 7.20 35.96 11.38
CA ARG A 251 7.44 36.60 12.69
C ARG A 251 6.79 35.85 13.88
N ASN A 252 6.81 34.51 13.85
CA ASN A 252 6.25 33.63 14.90
C ASN A 252 6.53 34.14 16.33
N GLY A 253 5.49 34.15 17.18
CA GLY A 253 5.58 34.61 18.58
C GLY A 253 5.71 36.12 18.80
N ARG A 254 5.56 36.97 17.76
CA ARG A 254 5.59 38.44 17.89
C ARG A 254 4.22 39.08 17.57
N MET A 255 4.03 40.32 18.03
CA MET A 255 2.96 41.20 17.57
C MET A 255 2.97 41.29 16.03
N GLY A 256 1.81 41.15 15.39
CA GLY A 256 1.69 41.13 13.93
C GLY A 256 2.24 39.88 13.24
N ALA A 257 2.41 38.76 13.96
CA ALA A 257 2.68 37.46 13.34
C ALA A 257 1.55 37.06 12.36
N LYS A 258 1.93 36.39 11.27
CA LYS A 258 1.02 35.94 10.20
C LYS A 258 1.36 34.52 9.80
N ALA A 259 0.41 33.61 9.92
CA ALA A 259 0.59 32.20 9.62
C ALA A 259 -0.26 31.75 8.43
N GLY A 260 0.15 30.66 7.80
CA GLY A 260 -0.46 30.13 6.59
C GLY A 260 -0.39 28.60 6.54
N VAL A 261 -1.36 28.04 5.84
CA VAL A 261 -1.72 26.62 5.86
C VAL A 261 -1.48 26.03 4.47
N GLY A 262 -0.56 25.07 4.37
CA GLY A 262 -0.20 24.39 3.13
C GLY A 262 -0.64 22.93 3.13
N VAL A 263 -1.40 22.53 2.11
CA VAL A 263 -1.78 21.12 1.89
C VAL A 263 -1.56 20.74 0.43
N TYR A 264 -0.82 19.66 0.21
CA TYR A 264 -0.43 19.19 -1.12
C TYR A 264 -0.78 17.72 -1.33
N PHE A 265 -1.67 17.45 -2.28
CA PHE A 265 -2.11 16.11 -2.71
C PHE A 265 -1.32 15.57 -3.90
N GLY A 266 -0.66 16.45 -4.67
CA GLY A 266 0.21 16.09 -5.78
C GLY A 266 0.27 17.13 -6.89
N PRO A 267 1.14 16.91 -7.90
CA PRO A 267 1.37 17.86 -8.99
C PRO A 267 0.21 17.93 -10.00
N GLY A 268 -0.64 16.91 -10.04
CA GLY A 268 -1.89 16.89 -10.83
C GLY A 268 -3.08 17.53 -10.10
N ASP A 269 -3.04 17.66 -8.77
CA ASP A 269 -4.13 18.23 -7.96
C ASP A 269 -4.06 19.77 -7.83
N LYS A 270 -3.54 20.44 -8.86
CA LYS A 270 -3.48 21.90 -8.96
C LYS A 270 -4.88 22.50 -9.13
N ARG A 271 -5.13 23.65 -8.48
CA ARG A 271 -6.31 24.50 -8.75
C ARG A 271 -6.16 25.30 -10.04
N GLU A 272 -5.79 24.65 -11.15
CA GLU A 272 -6.09 25.23 -12.45
C GLU A 272 -7.58 25.00 -12.70
N GLN A 273 -8.31 26.10 -12.91
CA GLN A 273 -9.75 26.09 -13.20
C GLN A 273 -9.96 25.73 -14.67
N THR A 274 -9.55 24.52 -15.05
CA THR A 274 -9.57 24.04 -16.42
C THR A 274 -11.02 23.94 -16.90
N LEU A 275 -11.44 24.87 -17.76
CA LEU A 275 -12.80 24.98 -18.32
C LEU A 275 -13.17 23.86 -19.33
N LEU A 276 -12.52 22.69 -19.22
CA LEU A 276 -12.79 21.49 -20.03
C LEU A 276 -13.67 20.54 -19.21
N ALA A 277 -14.99 20.76 -19.30
CA ALA A 277 -16.04 20.10 -18.53
C ALA A 277 -16.23 18.58 -18.85
N ASN A 278 -15.25 17.95 -19.49
CA ASN A 278 -15.30 16.62 -20.06
C ASN A 278 -14.10 15.73 -19.66
N SER A 279 -13.24 16.17 -18.72
CA SER A 279 -12.37 15.26 -17.97
C SER A 279 -12.96 14.99 -16.59
N SER A 280 -13.03 13.73 -16.16
CA SER A 280 -13.52 13.34 -14.83
C SER A 280 -12.45 13.56 -13.73
N PHE A 281 -11.62 14.60 -13.89
CA PHE A 281 -10.52 14.91 -12.99
C PHE A 281 -10.99 15.96 -11.97
N SER A 282 -10.93 15.60 -10.68
CA SER A 282 -11.42 16.44 -9.60
C SER A 282 -10.74 17.81 -9.60
N PRO A 283 -11.47 18.93 -9.37
CA PRO A 283 -10.84 20.24 -9.23
C PRO A 283 -9.79 20.24 -8.11
N GLY A 284 -8.72 21.03 -8.31
CA GLY A 284 -7.49 20.95 -7.53
C GLY A 284 -7.66 20.92 -6.01
N ARG A 285 -7.18 19.84 -5.40
CA ARG A 285 -7.28 19.62 -3.96
C ARG A 285 -6.21 20.34 -3.13
N ASN A 286 -5.17 20.86 -3.77
CA ASN A 286 -4.12 21.62 -3.09
C ASN A 286 -4.67 22.90 -2.41
N VAL A 287 -4.12 23.25 -1.23
CA VAL A 287 -4.54 24.39 -0.40
C VAL A 287 -3.34 25.27 -0.06
N SER A 288 -3.54 26.58 -0.18
CA SER A 288 -2.68 27.66 0.32
C SER A 288 -3.62 28.73 0.87
N GLU A 289 -3.89 28.73 2.18
CA GLU A 289 -4.79 29.72 2.82
C GLU A 289 -4.15 30.39 4.05
N PRO A 290 -4.52 31.64 4.37
CA PRO A 290 -4.12 32.27 5.63
C PRO A 290 -4.72 31.53 6.82
N LEU A 291 -3.97 31.40 7.93
CA LEU A 291 -4.51 30.87 9.17
C LEU A 291 -5.58 31.83 9.73
N LYS A 292 -6.76 31.32 10.06
CA LYS A 292 -7.89 32.14 10.53
C LYS A 292 -7.89 32.31 12.05
N GLY A 293 -8.29 33.51 12.50
CA GLY A 293 -8.39 33.89 13.91
C GLY A 293 -7.18 34.67 14.46
N SER A 294 -7.26 35.11 15.71
CA SER A 294 -6.26 35.99 16.33
C SER A 294 -4.95 35.32 16.74
N ARG A 295 -4.95 34.00 16.99
CA ARG A 295 -3.76 33.24 17.40
C ARG A 295 -2.96 32.79 16.19
N GLN A 296 -1.93 33.56 15.82
CA GLN A 296 -1.08 33.34 14.65
C GLN A 296 0.25 32.69 15.05
N THR A 297 0.33 31.34 15.02
CA THR A 297 1.54 30.58 15.40
C THR A 297 1.77 29.37 14.49
N ASN A 298 3.02 28.92 14.37
CA ASN A 298 3.41 27.77 13.52
C ASN A 298 2.63 26.49 13.91
N GLN A 299 2.69 26.12 15.19
CA GLN A 299 2.00 24.95 15.76
C GLN A 299 0.50 24.89 15.42
N ARG A 300 -0.15 26.06 15.35
CA ARG A 300 -1.57 26.17 15.04
C ARG A 300 -1.84 26.07 13.53
N ALA A 301 -0.95 26.59 12.70
CA ALA A 301 -1.02 26.39 11.24
C ALA A 301 -0.78 24.91 10.85
N GLU A 302 0.20 24.25 11.46
CA GLU A 302 0.51 22.82 11.26
C GLU A 302 -0.71 21.93 11.57
N LEU A 303 -1.33 22.12 12.74
CA LEU A 303 -2.57 21.42 13.11
C LEU A 303 -3.73 21.74 12.15
N THR A 304 -3.84 22.99 11.70
CA THR A 304 -4.88 23.39 10.73
C THR A 304 -4.65 22.74 9.36
N ALA A 305 -3.39 22.52 8.94
CA ALA A 305 -3.08 21.81 7.70
C ALA A 305 -3.55 20.35 7.74
N ILE A 306 -3.41 19.68 8.89
CA ILE A 306 -3.96 18.32 9.10
C ILE A 306 -5.49 18.33 9.04
N ILE A 307 -6.16 19.32 9.66
CA ILE A 307 -7.63 19.49 9.54
C ILE A 307 -8.05 19.61 8.07
N ARG A 308 -7.38 20.49 7.30
CA ARG A 308 -7.68 20.70 5.88
C ARG A 308 -7.41 19.49 5.01
N ALA A 309 -6.36 18.73 5.29
CA ALA A 309 -6.10 17.45 4.64
C ALA A 309 -7.25 16.46 4.88
N LEU A 310 -7.75 16.36 6.11
CA LEU A 310 -8.85 15.45 6.46
C LEU A 310 -10.22 15.90 5.96
N ASP A 311 -10.47 17.21 5.86
CA ASP A 311 -11.68 17.80 5.26
C ASP A 311 -11.78 17.47 3.76
N ILE A 312 -10.67 17.58 3.03
CA ILE A 312 -10.63 17.44 1.56
C ILE A 312 -10.42 15.99 1.13
N ALA A 313 -9.80 15.16 1.95
CA ALA A 313 -9.56 13.75 1.64
C ALA A 313 -10.86 12.91 1.70
N PRO A 314 -11.18 12.10 0.67
CA PRO A 314 -12.40 11.29 0.66
C PRO A 314 -12.51 10.37 1.88
N ARG A 315 -13.61 10.50 2.64
CA ARG A 315 -13.86 9.76 3.89
C ARG A 315 -13.79 8.23 3.76
N HIS A 316 -14.05 7.71 2.55
CA HIS A 316 -14.07 6.28 2.20
C HIS A 316 -12.74 5.73 1.67
N ARG A 317 -11.64 6.50 1.71
CA ARG A 317 -10.31 6.10 1.20
C ARG A 317 -9.23 6.27 2.26
N ASP A 318 -8.36 5.27 2.36
CA ASP A 318 -7.18 5.29 3.23
C ASP A 318 -6.29 6.49 2.91
N VAL A 319 -5.74 7.12 3.95
CA VAL A 319 -4.93 8.34 3.86
C VAL A 319 -3.61 8.14 4.62
N THR A 320 -2.51 8.61 4.04
CA THR A 320 -1.25 8.82 4.74
C THR A 320 -0.91 10.31 4.70
N ILE A 321 -0.85 10.94 5.86
CA ILE A 321 -0.44 12.34 6.04
C ILE A 321 1.06 12.38 6.34
N PHE A 322 1.80 13.09 5.50
CA PHE A 322 3.23 13.36 5.63
C PHE A 322 3.41 14.78 6.18
N THR A 323 4.12 14.91 7.30
CA THR A 323 4.47 16.21 7.88
C THR A 323 5.78 16.13 8.66
N ASP A 324 6.54 17.21 8.70
CA ASP A 324 7.74 17.34 9.52
C ASP A 324 7.47 17.87 10.94
N SER A 325 6.25 18.32 11.21
CA SER A 325 5.82 18.69 12.57
C SER A 325 5.68 17.46 13.48
N LYS A 326 6.73 17.20 14.26
CA LYS A 326 6.69 16.27 15.40
C LYS A 326 5.66 16.67 16.45
N TYR A 327 5.39 17.97 16.62
CA TYR A 327 4.36 18.47 17.53
C TYR A 327 2.97 17.99 17.09
N ALA A 328 2.60 18.25 15.83
CA ALA A 328 1.28 17.89 15.31
C ALA A 328 1.07 16.37 15.30
N ILE A 329 2.09 15.58 14.91
CA ILE A 329 2.05 14.12 15.01
C ILE A 329 1.87 13.67 16.46
N ASN A 330 2.70 14.14 17.40
CA ASN A 330 2.63 13.72 18.81
C ASN A 330 1.28 14.09 19.45
N CYS A 331 0.73 15.27 19.15
CA CYS A 331 -0.61 15.68 19.57
C CYS A 331 -1.66 14.64 19.20
N VAL A 332 -1.70 14.18 17.95
CA VAL A 332 -2.77 13.32 17.40
C VAL A 332 -2.50 11.81 17.53
N THR A 333 -1.32 11.40 17.99
CA THR A 333 -0.94 9.98 18.14
C THR A 333 -0.61 9.54 19.57
N VAL A 334 0.06 10.38 20.38
CA VAL A 334 0.57 9.98 21.71
C VAL A 334 -0.06 10.81 22.83
N TRP A 335 -0.11 12.13 22.68
CA TRP A 335 -0.45 13.03 23.78
C TRP A 335 -1.95 13.13 24.06
N PHE A 336 -2.81 13.07 23.04
CA PHE A 336 -4.26 13.13 23.24
C PHE A 336 -4.80 12.06 24.20
N VAL A 337 -4.23 10.85 24.21
CA VAL A 337 -4.67 9.76 25.10
C VAL A 337 -4.52 10.15 26.57
N ASN A 338 -3.41 10.81 26.92
CA ASN A 338 -3.20 11.34 28.27
C ASN A 338 -4.03 12.60 28.54
N TRP A 339 -4.14 13.52 27.58
CA TRP A 339 -4.96 14.72 27.76
C TRP A 339 -6.45 14.40 27.92
N GLN A 340 -7.01 13.47 27.14
CA GLN A 340 -8.40 13.03 27.26
C GLN A 340 -8.67 12.39 28.63
N ARG A 341 -7.74 11.56 29.14
CA ARG A 341 -7.79 11.01 30.51
C ARG A 341 -7.70 12.11 31.58
N ASN A 342 -6.88 13.13 31.36
CA ASN A 342 -6.68 14.27 32.25
C ASN A 342 -7.65 15.45 31.98
N LYS A 343 -8.82 15.20 31.37
CA LYS A 343 -9.86 16.22 31.08
C LYS A 343 -9.38 17.46 30.29
N TRP A 344 -8.30 17.31 29.51
CA TRP A 344 -7.58 18.34 28.74
C TRP A 344 -6.81 19.37 29.58
N MET A 345 -6.28 18.94 30.72
CA MET A 345 -5.30 19.68 31.53
C MET A 345 -3.87 19.19 31.27
N THR A 346 -2.89 20.08 31.38
CA THR A 346 -1.46 19.76 31.42
C THR A 346 -1.04 19.31 32.83
N SER A 347 0.23 18.93 33.00
CA SER A 347 0.84 18.67 34.32
C SER A 347 1.03 19.92 35.19
N GLU A 348 0.68 21.11 34.68
CA GLU A 348 0.75 22.40 35.39
C GLU A 348 -0.66 22.94 35.72
N ASP A 349 -1.68 22.09 35.65
CA ASP A 349 -3.11 22.43 35.75
C ASP A 349 -3.56 23.60 34.83
N LYS A 350 -2.87 23.77 33.69
CA LYS A 350 -3.26 24.68 32.62
C LYS A 350 -4.08 23.93 31.56
N PRO A 351 -5.05 24.58 30.89
CA PRO A 351 -5.72 23.97 29.75
C PRO A 351 -4.73 23.73 28.60
N VAL A 352 -4.85 22.57 27.94
CA VAL A 352 -3.99 22.17 26.81
C VAL A 352 -4.09 23.15 25.65
N GLU A 353 -2.95 23.65 25.16
CA GLU A 353 -2.90 24.55 24.01
C GLU A 353 -3.40 23.89 22.72
N ASN A 354 -4.08 24.67 21.87
CA ASN A 354 -4.69 24.22 20.61
C ASN A 354 -5.64 23.01 20.73
N LYS A 355 -6.17 22.75 21.95
CA LYS A 355 -7.21 21.74 22.23
C LYS A 355 -8.33 21.74 21.19
N ASP A 356 -8.79 22.92 20.79
CA ASP A 356 -9.85 23.12 19.80
C ASP A 356 -9.54 22.45 18.45
N LEU A 357 -8.31 22.60 17.94
CA LEU A 357 -7.89 21.96 16.70
C LEU A 357 -7.66 20.46 16.90
N ILE A 358 -7.00 20.07 18.00
CA ILE A 358 -6.67 18.68 18.28
C ILE A 358 -7.96 17.84 18.41
N GLN A 359 -9.00 18.37 19.09
CA GLN A 359 -10.30 17.70 19.18
C GLN A 359 -10.97 17.52 17.80
N SER A 360 -10.93 18.54 16.93
CA SER A 360 -11.52 18.42 15.58
C SER A 360 -10.76 17.45 14.67
N ILE A 361 -9.44 17.30 14.82
CA ILE A 361 -8.67 16.27 14.12
C ILE A 361 -9.10 14.86 14.59
N LEU A 362 -9.20 14.65 15.90
CA LEU A 362 -9.56 13.35 16.47
C LEU A 362 -10.98 12.93 16.08
N GLU A 363 -11.92 13.86 16.04
CA GLU A 363 -13.28 13.65 15.53
C GLU A 363 -13.27 13.14 14.08
N LYS A 364 -12.53 13.81 13.19
CA LYS A 364 -12.39 13.40 11.78
C LYS A 364 -11.68 12.06 11.60
N ILE A 365 -10.70 11.73 12.45
CA ILE A 365 -10.06 10.41 12.49
C ILE A 365 -11.08 9.35 12.94
N GLN A 366 -11.91 9.64 13.95
CA GLN A 366 -12.93 8.71 14.46
C GLN A 366 -14.06 8.47 13.44
N GLU A 367 -14.54 9.51 12.73
CA GLU A 367 -15.48 9.36 11.61
C GLU A 367 -14.93 8.39 10.54
N ARG A 368 -13.64 8.52 10.20
CA ARG A 368 -12.95 7.64 9.22
C ARG A 368 -12.79 6.21 9.75
N ALA A 369 -12.49 6.05 11.05
CA ALA A 369 -12.37 4.74 11.69
C ALA A 369 -13.69 3.96 11.67
N VAL A 370 -14.84 4.63 11.86
CA VAL A 370 -16.18 4.00 11.75
C VAL A 370 -16.44 3.44 10.35
N LEU A 371 -15.88 4.06 9.30
CA LEU A 371 -15.96 3.58 7.92
C LEU A 371 -14.94 2.46 7.60
N ASN A 372 -14.22 1.93 8.59
CA ASN A 372 -13.08 1.00 8.45
C ASN A 372 -11.93 1.55 7.58
N VAL A 373 -11.77 2.88 7.54
CA VAL A 373 -10.75 3.58 6.74
C VAL A 373 -9.58 3.99 7.62
N LYS A 374 -8.35 3.74 7.14
CA LYS A 374 -7.12 4.04 7.87
C LYS A 374 -6.66 5.46 7.61
N THR A 375 -6.25 6.12 8.69
CA THR A 375 -5.55 7.40 8.65
C THR A 375 -4.19 7.19 9.31
N LEU A 376 -3.12 7.29 8.52
CA LEU A 376 -1.74 7.10 8.94
C LEU A 376 -1.01 8.43 8.96
N PHE A 377 -0.04 8.57 9.85
CA PHE A 377 0.84 9.73 9.96
C PHE A 377 2.30 9.27 9.80
N GLU A 378 3.01 9.86 8.85
CA GLU A 378 4.44 9.60 8.62
C GLU A 378 5.24 10.88 8.85
N TRP A 379 6.23 10.82 9.75
CA TRP A 379 7.13 11.94 9.98
C TRP A 379 8.18 12.02 8.88
N VAL A 380 8.20 13.13 8.14
CA VAL A 380 9.28 13.44 7.19
C VAL A 380 10.27 14.41 7.81
N ARG A 381 11.52 14.41 7.34
CA ARG A 381 12.52 15.38 7.80
C ARG A 381 12.39 16.66 6.97
N GLY A 382 12.02 17.77 7.61
CA GLY A 382 11.99 19.09 6.99
C GLY A 382 13.31 19.44 6.29
N HIS A 383 13.21 20.12 5.15
CA HIS A 383 14.30 20.46 4.23
C HIS A 383 15.12 19.28 3.66
N ASN A 384 14.72 18.01 3.83
CA ASN A 384 15.41 16.84 3.28
C ASN A 384 15.10 16.58 1.78
N ARG A 385 14.73 17.63 1.03
CA ARG A 385 14.37 17.58 -0.41
C ARG A 385 13.31 16.55 -0.79
N ASP A 386 12.31 16.32 0.06
CA ASP A 386 11.07 15.65 -0.39
C ASP A 386 10.24 16.66 -1.20
N PRO A 387 9.95 16.43 -2.50
CA PRO A 387 9.25 17.39 -3.35
C PRO A 387 7.78 17.66 -2.96
N GLY A 388 7.18 16.81 -2.14
CA GLY A 388 5.86 17.01 -1.56
C GLY A 388 5.89 17.92 -0.34
N ASN A 389 6.89 17.79 0.53
CA ASN A 389 7.08 18.73 1.66
C ASN A 389 7.51 20.11 1.16
N GLU A 390 8.41 20.20 0.17
CA GLU A 390 8.78 21.48 -0.48
C GLU A 390 7.64 22.14 -1.30
N ALA A 391 6.59 21.39 -1.60
CA ALA A 391 5.35 21.92 -2.16
C ALA A 391 4.39 22.40 -1.06
N ALA A 392 4.28 21.66 0.06
CA ALA A 392 3.47 22.05 1.21
C ALA A 392 4.00 23.33 1.90
N ASP A 393 5.30 23.41 2.20
CA ASP A 393 5.99 24.61 2.73
C ASP A 393 5.66 25.84 1.87
N ARG A 394 5.88 25.72 0.56
CA ARG A 394 5.63 26.80 -0.41
C ARG A 394 4.18 27.28 -0.41
N LEU A 395 3.22 26.37 -0.23
CA LEU A 395 1.80 26.71 -0.09
C LEU A 395 1.52 27.38 1.26
N ALA A 396 2.14 26.93 2.35
CA ALA A 396 2.01 27.53 3.67
C ALA A 396 2.61 28.95 3.73
N VAL A 397 3.82 29.14 3.20
CA VAL A 397 4.50 30.44 3.05
C VAL A 397 3.68 31.41 2.18
N ASN A 398 3.09 30.93 1.09
CA ASN A 398 2.21 31.75 0.26
C ASN A 398 0.94 32.16 1.03
N GLY A 399 0.28 31.24 1.74
CA GLY A 399 -0.87 31.56 2.60
C GLY A 399 -0.54 32.61 3.67
N ALA A 400 0.64 32.51 4.30
CA ALA A 400 1.11 33.45 5.32
C ALA A 400 1.42 34.85 4.74
N ARG A 401 1.93 34.91 3.49
CA ARG A 401 2.16 36.18 2.77
C ARG A 401 0.85 36.84 2.35
N SER A 402 -0.12 36.08 1.83
CA SER A 402 -1.46 36.60 1.55
C SER A 402 -2.11 37.20 2.80
N ALA A 403 -1.99 36.52 3.94
CA ALA A 403 -2.47 37.01 5.25
C ALA A 403 -1.87 38.37 5.66
N ALA A 404 -0.65 38.68 5.21
CA ALA A 404 0.03 39.94 5.50
C ALA A 404 -0.44 41.06 4.56
N ILE A 405 -0.51 40.77 3.26
CA ILE A 405 -0.98 41.69 2.21
C ILE A 405 -2.43 42.11 2.46
N GLU A 406 -3.31 41.16 2.79
CA GLU A 406 -4.73 41.41 3.08
C GLU A 406 -4.91 42.46 4.19
N THR A 407 -4.09 42.44 5.25
CA THR A 407 -4.14 43.47 6.30
C THR A 407 -3.31 44.73 6.04
N ALA A 408 -2.44 44.74 5.02
CA ALA A 408 -1.83 46.00 4.57
C ALA A 408 -2.88 46.83 3.83
N ASN A 409 -3.54 46.21 2.84
CA ASN A 409 -4.58 46.84 2.02
C ASN A 409 -5.81 47.33 2.83
N ILE A 410 -6.07 46.77 4.03
CA ILE A 410 -7.12 47.26 4.92
C ILE A 410 -6.66 48.52 5.68
N GLY A 411 -5.38 48.61 6.09
CA GLY A 411 -4.85 49.77 6.82
C GLY A 411 -4.85 51.06 6.00
N ASP A 412 -4.54 50.97 4.70
CA ASP A 412 -4.46 52.13 3.80
C ASP A 412 -5.83 52.78 3.49
N ASN A 413 -6.94 52.26 4.03
CA ASN A 413 -8.30 52.78 3.79
C ASN A 413 -8.93 53.54 4.98
N ASP A 414 -8.37 53.45 6.19
CA ASP A 414 -8.93 54.12 7.39
C ASP A 414 -8.38 55.55 7.62
N GLU A 415 -7.25 55.94 7.01
CA GLU A 415 -6.63 57.27 7.22
C GLU A 415 -7.28 58.43 6.43
N ASN A 416 -8.44 58.23 5.80
CA ASN A 416 -9.10 59.25 4.97
C ASN A 416 -10.50 59.68 5.47
N LEU A 417 -10.75 59.52 6.77
CA LEU A 417 -11.86 60.11 7.52
C LEU A 417 -11.27 61.02 8.62
N SER A 418 -10.70 62.15 8.22
CA SER A 418 -10.33 63.25 9.11
C SER A 418 -11.48 64.25 9.21
N ASP A 419 -11.94 64.57 10.42
CA ASP A 419 -13.11 65.40 10.67
C ASP A 419 -12.93 66.86 10.21
N ASP A 420 -13.68 67.26 9.17
CA ASP A 420 -13.80 68.66 8.76
C ASP A 420 -14.99 69.32 9.49
N GLU A 421 -14.77 69.75 10.75
CA GLU A 421 -15.75 70.55 11.52
C GLU A 421 -15.84 71.99 10.97
N GLY A 422 -16.31 72.12 9.73
CA GLY A 422 -16.67 73.39 9.09
C GLY A 422 -17.87 74.05 9.78
N GLY A 423 -17.62 75.04 10.64
CA GLY A 423 -18.65 75.66 11.49
C GLY A 423 -19.80 76.34 10.74
N GLY A 424 -21.02 75.78 10.87
CA GLY A 424 -22.26 76.32 10.30
C GLY A 424 -23.02 77.23 11.27
N GLN A 425 -22.73 78.53 11.27
CA GLN A 425 -23.42 79.51 12.13
C GLN A 425 -24.83 79.86 11.59
N VAL A 426 -25.84 79.09 11.98
CA VAL A 426 -27.25 79.37 11.64
C VAL A 426 -27.84 80.49 12.51
N GLY A 427 -28.02 81.67 11.91
CA GLY A 427 -28.72 82.79 12.55
C GLY A 427 -30.24 82.55 12.57
N VAL A 428 -30.83 82.55 13.77
CA VAL A 428 -32.29 82.51 13.94
C VAL A 428 -32.83 83.93 13.96
N GLY A 429 -33.49 84.34 12.87
CA GLY A 429 -34.28 85.56 12.79
C GLY A 429 -35.69 85.23 12.34
N ILE A 430 -36.65 85.30 13.26
CA ILE A 430 -38.08 85.17 13.00
C ILE A 430 -38.80 86.18 13.89
N ASP A 431 -39.24 87.30 13.32
CA ASP A 431 -40.20 88.21 13.94
C ASP A 431 -41.63 87.64 13.75
N GLY A 432 -42.51 87.78 14.74
CA GLY A 432 -43.91 87.36 14.64
C GLY A 432 -44.67 87.43 15.97
N ASP A 433 -45.44 88.51 16.12
CA ASP A 433 -46.39 88.88 17.21
C ASP A 433 -45.86 88.97 18.66
#